data_AF-A0A7R7XE15-F1
#
_entry.id   AF-A0A7R7XE15-F1
#
_cell.length_a   1.000
_cell.length_b   1.000
_cell.length_c   1.000
_cell.angle_alpha   90.00
_cell.angle_beta   90.00
_cell.angle_gamma   90.00
#
_symmetry.space_group_name_H-M   'P 1'
#
loop_
_entity.id
_entity.type
_entity.pdbx_description
1 polymer ?
#
loop_
_entity_poly.entity_id
_entity_poly.type
_entity_poly.pdbx_seq_one_letter_code
_entity_poly.pdbx_strand_id
1 'polypeptide(L)'
;MDMYTSSVFDLTKACQAKFNECTSYSCLQEHEFNLWVTAVGATTDLDTRFQSQPDRLTGLKGMLMMMNNSLGKCMHGAKSRSLVGEGIKAVESSFESLMLLTAPLSRGSRIEQAGRLFEEEGQAEHESFLRSFFPRGSYDNEESTELNSTSMEEHEGQQAGGLSTVQSRLLEIGLRRKSRFLQQHSRGWEESRPLPQGAMAAVPCYPKPPKIEAGLTTFKCPYCRETLPVEVATNATKWKEHVTEDLRPYVCLHEDCKTPFVTYASQYDWKTHLERDHAARHMCPMCQDCGTVYTKMTPLLDHLRFDHGVTCANLIDGIFQYSKVKTIGVRQCPLCHVSGNEWDARFTDHVFDCMHTFALRSLLWAD
;
A
#
# COMPACT_ATOMS: atom_id res chain seq x y z
N MET A 1 -29.79 25.59 12.08
CA MET A 1 -29.66 24.17 11.71
C MET A 1 -28.94 23.50 12.87
N ASP A 2 -29.50 22.42 13.42
CA ASP A 2 -28.99 21.80 14.65
C ASP A 2 -27.64 21.12 14.37
N MET A 3 -26.56 21.74 14.84
CA MET A 3 -25.21 21.54 14.31
C MET A 3 -24.65 20.15 14.65
N TYR A 4 -25.16 19.50 15.71
CA TYR A 4 -24.76 18.16 16.12
C TYR A 4 -25.37 17.03 15.28
N THR A 5 -26.38 17.33 14.45
CA THR A 5 -27.01 16.34 13.54
C THR A 5 -26.48 16.39 12.12
N SER A 6 -25.68 17.39 11.77
CA SER A 6 -25.18 17.57 10.41
C SER A 6 -24.19 16.46 10.02
N SER A 7 -24.33 15.97 8.78
CA SER A 7 -23.40 15.01 8.19
C SER A 7 -22.07 15.69 7.82
N VAL A 8 -21.02 14.89 7.61
CA VAL A 8 -19.75 15.40 7.07
C VAL A 8 -19.96 16.03 5.70
N PHE A 9 -20.87 15.48 4.90
CA PHE A 9 -21.29 16.03 3.62
C PHE A 9 -21.83 17.46 3.77
N ASP A 10 -22.80 17.67 4.66
CA ASP A 10 -23.46 18.97 4.85
C ASP A 10 -22.47 20.03 5.34
N LEU A 11 -21.62 19.66 6.31
CA LEU A 11 -20.59 20.54 6.85
C LEU A 11 -19.54 20.90 5.78
N THR A 12 -19.14 19.92 4.96
CA THR A 12 -18.22 20.14 3.84
C THR A 12 -18.81 21.11 2.82
N LYS A 13 -20.08 20.92 2.45
CA LYS A 13 -20.79 21.80 1.52
C LYS A 13 -20.93 23.22 2.06
N ALA A 14 -21.21 23.37 3.35
CA ALA A 14 -21.27 24.68 4.01
C ALA A 14 -19.93 25.42 3.95
N CYS A 15 -18.81 24.72 4.20
CA CYS A 15 -17.47 25.30 4.03
C CYS A 15 -17.19 25.70 2.58
N GLN A 16 -17.48 24.83 1.59
CA GLN A 16 -17.28 25.13 0.16
C GLN A 16 -18.03 26.40 -0.27
N ALA A 17 -19.30 26.54 0.13
CA ALA A 17 -20.09 27.73 -0.20
C ALA A 17 -19.44 29.01 0.33
N LYS A 18 -18.96 29.00 1.57
CA LYS A 18 -18.29 30.16 2.17
C LYS A 18 -16.92 30.45 1.57
N PHE A 19 -16.17 29.44 1.14
CA PHE A 19 -14.92 29.65 0.40
C PHE A 19 -15.18 30.42 -0.91
N ASN A 20 -16.19 30.01 -1.69
CA ASN A 20 -16.56 30.68 -2.94
C ASN A 20 -17.01 32.14 -2.73
N GLU A 21 -17.68 32.43 -1.60
CA GLU A 21 -18.05 33.80 -1.24
C GLU A 21 -16.85 34.63 -0.72
N CYS A 22 -15.77 33.98 -0.29
CA CYS A 22 -14.53 34.61 0.16
C CYS A 22 -13.51 34.85 -0.98
N THR A 23 -13.92 34.77 -2.24
CA THR A 23 -13.06 34.90 -3.46
C THR A 23 -12.22 36.17 -3.53
N SER A 24 -12.49 37.20 -2.71
CA SER A 24 -11.66 38.39 -2.56
C SER A 24 -10.35 38.16 -1.79
N TYR A 25 -10.13 36.98 -1.21
CA TYR A 25 -8.96 36.66 -0.40
C TYR A 25 -8.04 35.66 -1.08
N SER A 26 -6.97 36.14 -1.70
CA SER A 26 -5.97 35.30 -2.38
C SER A 26 -5.19 34.34 -1.47
N CYS A 27 -5.25 34.52 -0.15
CA CYS A 27 -4.57 33.68 0.84
C CYS A 27 -5.40 32.49 1.35
N LEU A 28 -6.70 32.42 1.06
CA LEU A 28 -7.51 31.28 1.49
C LEU A 28 -7.26 30.09 0.54
N GLN A 29 -6.89 28.95 1.11
CA GLN A 29 -6.52 27.72 0.40
C GLN A 29 -7.72 26.96 -0.21
N GLU A 30 -8.64 27.67 -0.89
CA GLU A 30 -9.84 27.07 -1.49
C GLU A 30 -9.51 25.91 -2.44
N HIS A 31 -8.49 26.08 -3.28
CA HIS A 31 -8.06 25.03 -4.21
C HIS A 31 -7.60 23.76 -3.47
N GLU A 32 -6.80 23.92 -2.41
CA GLU A 32 -6.32 22.78 -1.63
C GLU A 32 -7.46 22.11 -0.84
N PHE A 33 -8.43 22.89 -0.35
CA PHE A 33 -9.64 22.34 0.26
C PHE A 33 -10.45 21.51 -0.74
N ASN A 34 -10.65 21.99 -1.96
CA ASN A 34 -11.38 21.24 -2.99
C ASN A 34 -10.65 19.97 -3.45
N LEU A 35 -9.31 20.01 -3.52
CA LEU A 35 -8.49 18.82 -3.75
C LEU A 35 -8.67 17.81 -2.61
N TRP A 36 -8.67 18.27 -1.36
CA TRP A 36 -8.94 17.43 -0.20
C TRP A 36 -10.32 16.79 -0.28
N VAL A 37 -11.38 17.57 -0.52
CA VAL A 37 -12.77 17.07 -0.64
C VAL A 37 -12.86 15.92 -1.64
N THR A 38 -12.20 16.06 -2.78
CA THR A 38 -12.15 15.04 -3.83
C THR A 38 -11.36 13.82 -3.38
N ALA A 39 -10.16 14.03 -2.81
CA ALA A 39 -9.27 12.96 -2.39
C ALA A 39 -9.89 12.06 -1.30
N VAL A 40 -10.56 12.64 -0.31
CA VAL A 40 -11.16 11.87 0.80
C VAL A 40 -12.60 11.45 0.52
N GLY A 41 -13.22 11.91 -0.57
CA GLY A 41 -14.62 11.65 -0.88
C GLY A 41 -15.57 12.30 0.13
N ALA A 42 -15.26 13.49 0.62
CA ALA A 42 -16.04 14.15 1.68
C ALA A 42 -17.48 14.51 1.25
N THR A 43 -17.79 14.44 -0.05
CA THR A 43 -19.11 14.71 -0.63
C THR A 43 -19.85 13.45 -1.10
N THR A 44 -19.38 12.25 -0.80
CA THR A 44 -20.09 11.01 -1.18
C THR A 44 -20.72 10.35 0.03
N ASP A 45 -19.92 9.80 0.94
CA ASP A 45 -20.41 9.08 2.12
C ASP A 45 -19.27 8.86 3.15
N LEU A 46 -18.68 9.95 3.61
CA LEU A 46 -17.54 9.88 4.53
C LEU A 46 -17.98 9.43 5.94
N ASP A 47 -19.22 9.70 6.34
CA ASP A 47 -19.79 9.24 7.62
C ASP A 47 -19.78 7.71 7.76
N THR A 48 -20.13 6.94 6.71
CA THR A 48 -20.11 5.46 6.77
C THR A 48 -18.69 4.90 6.92
N ARG A 49 -17.70 5.53 6.27
CA ARG A 49 -16.29 5.11 6.35
C ARG A 49 -15.67 5.24 7.73
N PHE A 50 -16.23 6.11 8.58
CA PHE A 50 -15.81 6.26 9.98
C PHE A 50 -16.79 5.61 10.98
N GLN A 51 -17.77 4.80 10.54
CA GLN A 51 -18.69 4.11 11.46
C GLN A 51 -17.97 3.22 12.48
N SER A 52 -16.84 2.62 12.08
CA SER A 52 -15.99 1.83 12.98
C SER A 52 -15.06 2.68 13.85
N GLN A 53 -15.05 4.01 13.69
CA GLN A 53 -14.15 4.96 14.36
C GLN A 53 -14.89 6.25 14.81
N PRO A 54 -15.82 6.15 15.78
CA PRO A 54 -16.73 7.24 16.16
C PRO A 54 -16.01 8.49 16.70
N ASP A 55 -14.89 8.32 17.41
CA ASP A 55 -14.10 9.45 17.94
C ASP A 55 -13.48 10.29 16.82
N ARG A 56 -12.96 9.62 15.77
CA ARG A 56 -12.39 10.31 14.60
C ARG A 56 -13.48 11.01 13.80
N LEU A 57 -14.65 10.40 13.66
CA LEU A 57 -15.79 11.05 13.01
C LEU A 57 -16.22 12.32 13.75
N THR A 58 -16.27 12.25 15.08
CA THR A 58 -16.60 13.40 15.93
C THR A 58 -15.56 14.51 15.79
N GLY A 59 -14.27 14.16 15.81
CA GLY A 59 -13.18 15.10 15.55
C GLY A 59 -13.27 15.76 14.17
N LEU A 60 -13.54 14.97 13.11
CA LEU A 60 -13.72 15.46 11.74
C LEU A 60 -14.84 16.50 11.65
N LYS A 61 -16.01 16.18 12.22
CA LYS A 61 -17.15 17.10 12.27
C LYS A 61 -16.81 18.38 13.04
N GLY A 62 -16.16 18.26 14.20
CA GLY A 62 -15.74 19.41 15.01
C GLY A 62 -14.80 20.36 14.25
N MET A 63 -13.82 19.82 13.51
CA MET A 63 -12.89 20.65 12.73
C MET A 63 -13.58 21.35 11.57
N LEU A 64 -14.49 20.68 10.85
CA LEU A 64 -15.29 21.33 9.79
C LEU A 64 -16.17 22.45 10.36
N MET A 65 -16.75 22.26 11.55
CA MET A 65 -17.53 23.30 12.23
C MET A 65 -16.68 24.50 12.62
N MET A 66 -15.50 24.27 13.21
CA MET A 66 -14.56 25.33 13.56
C MET A 66 -14.12 26.13 12.34
N MET A 67 -13.82 25.44 11.23
CA MET A 67 -13.47 26.07 9.97
C MET A 67 -14.63 26.89 9.39
N ASN A 68 -15.85 26.34 9.38
CA ASN A 68 -17.05 27.02 8.91
C ASN A 68 -17.35 28.31 9.71
N ASN A 69 -17.13 28.27 11.02
CA ASN A 69 -17.28 29.43 11.89
C ASN A 69 -16.21 30.49 11.63
N SER A 70 -14.95 30.07 11.45
CA SER A 70 -13.84 30.95 11.12
C SER A 70 -14.01 31.61 9.75
N LEU A 71 -14.46 30.88 8.73
CA LEU A 71 -14.85 31.42 7.43
C LEU A 71 -15.95 32.49 7.56
N GLY A 72 -16.96 32.24 8.41
CA GLY A 72 -18.00 33.23 8.69
C GLY A 72 -17.46 34.53 9.30
N LYS A 73 -16.48 34.42 10.22
CA LYS A 73 -15.79 35.60 10.77
C LYS A 73 -15.00 36.34 9.68
N CYS A 74 -14.34 35.62 8.77
CA CYS A 74 -13.65 36.24 7.63
C CYS A 74 -14.60 37.02 6.73
N MET A 75 -15.75 36.45 6.38
CA MET A 75 -16.77 37.13 5.57
C MET A 75 -17.32 38.39 6.24
N HIS A 76 -17.53 38.37 7.56
CA HIS A 76 -17.98 39.55 8.30
C HIS A 76 -16.89 40.62 8.38
N GLY A 77 -15.63 40.23 8.61
CA GLY A 77 -14.48 41.11 8.59
C GLY A 77 -14.29 41.79 7.22
N ALA A 78 -14.53 41.05 6.13
CA ALA A 78 -14.53 41.56 4.76
C ALA A 78 -15.50 42.73 4.57
N LYS A 79 -16.74 42.52 5.01
CA LYS A 79 -17.83 43.49 4.87
C LYS A 79 -17.62 44.72 5.75
N SER A 80 -16.94 44.56 6.88
CA SER A 80 -16.70 45.62 7.88
C SER A 80 -15.35 46.34 7.74
N ARG A 81 -14.52 46.00 6.74
CA ARG A 81 -13.14 46.53 6.56
C ARG A 81 -12.24 46.38 7.79
N SER A 82 -12.46 45.33 8.58
CA SER A 82 -11.65 44.99 9.76
C SER A 82 -10.49 44.05 9.40
N LEU A 83 -9.49 43.94 10.27
CA LEU A 83 -8.36 43.01 10.10
C LEU A 83 -8.85 41.55 10.19
N VAL A 84 -8.69 40.80 9.09
CA VAL A 84 -9.18 39.42 8.94
C VAL A 84 -8.10 38.36 9.25
N GLY A 85 -6.88 38.78 9.57
CA GLY A 85 -5.70 37.91 9.68
C GLY A 85 -5.86 36.76 10.69
N GLU A 86 -6.51 36.99 11.83
CA GLU A 86 -6.78 35.93 12.82
C GLU A 86 -7.76 34.88 12.31
N GLY A 87 -8.76 35.29 11.53
CA GLY A 87 -9.75 34.39 10.95
C GLY A 87 -9.12 33.48 9.89
N ILE A 88 -8.25 34.03 9.03
CA ILE A 88 -7.52 33.26 8.01
C ILE A 88 -6.64 32.20 8.68
N LYS A 89 -5.85 32.57 9.69
CA LYS A 89 -5.00 31.63 10.43
C LYS A 89 -5.82 30.51 11.10
N ALA A 90 -7.00 30.83 11.63
CA ALA A 90 -7.88 29.83 12.22
C ALA A 90 -8.46 28.86 11.19
N VAL A 91 -8.76 29.33 9.97
CA VAL A 91 -9.16 28.48 8.84
C VAL A 91 -8.01 27.55 8.44
N GLU A 92 -6.81 28.09 8.24
CA GLU A 92 -5.61 27.32 7.88
C GLU A 92 -5.32 26.23 8.93
N SER A 93 -5.30 26.58 10.23
CA SER A 93 -5.06 25.62 11.31
C SER A 93 -6.14 24.51 11.40
N SER A 94 -7.40 24.88 11.18
CA SER A 94 -8.49 23.89 11.13
C SER A 94 -8.33 22.96 9.93
N PHE A 95 -7.92 23.49 8.78
CA PHE A 95 -7.70 22.70 7.57
C PHE A 95 -6.49 21.76 7.69
N GLU A 96 -5.38 22.22 8.26
CA GLU A 96 -4.24 21.34 8.58
C GLU A 96 -4.64 20.18 9.49
N SER A 97 -5.46 20.46 10.51
CA SER A 97 -5.98 19.42 11.41
C SER A 97 -6.88 18.41 10.69
N LEU A 98 -7.69 18.87 9.72
CA LEU A 98 -8.50 18.00 8.86
C LEU A 98 -7.63 17.08 8.00
N MET A 99 -6.57 17.63 7.39
CA MET A 99 -5.61 16.88 6.58
C MET A 99 -4.95 15.77 7.40
N LEU A 100 -4.50 16.08 8.62
CA LEU A 100 -3.90 15.09 9.52
C LEU A 100 -4.90 14.00 9.93
N LEU A 101 -6.14 14.36 10.25
CA LEU A 101 -7.15 13.40 10.69
C LEU A 101 -7.59 12.48 9.54
N THR A 102 -7.55 12.93 8.30
CA THR A 102 -8.03 12.17 7.12
C THR A 102 -6.94 11.60 6.23
N ALA A 103 -5.68 11.86 6.58
CA ALA A 103 -4.47 11.38 5.91
C ALA A 103 -4.57 9.93 5.40
N PRO A 104 -4.92 8.92 6.24
CA PRO A 104 -5.00 7.52 5.79
C PRO A 104 -6.00 7.28 4.64
N LEU A 105 -7.13 7.99 4.64
CA LEU A 105 -8.16 7.85 3.60
C LEU A 105 -7.71 8.48 2.28
N SER A 106 -7.05 9.64 2.36
CA SER A 106 -6.49 10.32 1.19
C SER A 106 -5.39 9.50 0.51
N ARG A 107 -4.60 8.73 1.28
CA ARG A 107 -3.58 7.82 0.75
C ARG A 107 -4.19 6.68 -0.06
N GLY A 108 -5.17 5.97 0.49
CA GLY A 108 -5.82 4.85 -0.21
C GLY A 108 -6.42 5.27 -1.55
N SER A 109 -7.17 6.38 -1.55
CA SER A 109 -7.77 6.96 -2.77
C SER A 109 -6.73 7.38 -3.81
N ARG A 110 -5.62 8.01 -3.39
CA ARG A 110 -4.52 8.38 -4.30
C ARG A 110 -3.85 7.17 -4.93
N ILE A 111 -3.61 6.11 -4.17
CA ILE A 111 -2.97 4.88 -4.69
C ILE A 111 -3.88 4.24 -5.75
N GLU A 112 -5.19 4.17 -5.49
CA GLU A 112 -6.17 3.67 -6.46
C GLU A 112 -6.28 4.55 -7.71
N GLN A 113 -6.32 5.86 -7.54
CA GLN A 113 -6.40 6.81 -8.66
C GLN A 113 -5.16 6.75 -9.54
N ALA A 114 -3.97 6.74 -8.95
CA ALA A 114 -2.73 6.68 -9.70
C ALA A 114 -2.55 5.30 -10.38
N GLY A 115 -3.13 4.24 -9.82
CA GLY A 115 -3.23 2.94 -10.50
C GLY A 115 -4.10 2.96 -11.76
N ARG A 116 -5.10 3.85 -11.84
CA ARG A 116 -5.94 4.05 -13.05
C ARG A 116 -5.29 4.93 -14.12
N LEU A 117 -4.37 5.82 -13.70
CA LEU A 117 -3.66 6.76 -14.56
C LEU A 117 -2.26 6.26 -14.95
N PHE A 118 -2.00 4.95 -14.80
CA PHE A 118 -0.70 4.39 -15.13
C PHE A 118 -0.53 4.31 -16.66
N GLU A 119 0.45 5.05 -17.18
CA GLU A 119 0.89 5.02 -18.57
C GLU A 119 2.25 4.29 -18.64
N GLU A 120 2.34 3.27 -19.50
CA GLU A 120 3.57 2.49 -19.71
C GLU A 120 4.63 3.26 -20.53
N GLU A 121 4.17 4.23 -21.32
CA GLU A 121 5.01 4.97 -22.27
C GLU A 121 6.05 5.83 -21.52
N GLY A 122 7.32 5.76 -21.95
CA GLY A 122 8.44 6.51 -21.34
C GLY A 122 9.12 5.84 -20.14
N GLN A 123 8.74 4.63 -19.73
CA GLN A 123 9.34 3.95 -18.55
C GLN A 123 10.42 2.91 -18.88
N ALA A 124 10.83 2.76 -20.14
CA ALA A 124 11.71 1.68 -20.59
C ALA A 124 13.03 1.56 -19.82
N GLU A 125 13.67 2.68 -19.46
CA GLU A 125 14.90 2.65 -18.66
C GLU A 125 14.65 2.13 -17.24
N HIS A 126 13.51 2.47 -16.64
CA HIS A 126 13.17 2.01 -15.30
C HIS A 126 12.72 0.56 -15.29
N GLU A 127 11.98 0.15 -16.31
CA GLU A 127 11.64 -1.25 -16.51
C GLU A 127 12.91 -2.08 -16.63
N SER A 128 13.86 -1.67 -17.49
CA SER A 128 15.16 -2.33 -17.64
C SER A 128 15.93 -2.41 -16.31
N PHE A 129 15.95 -1.31 -15.54
CA PHE A 129 16.57 -1.26 -14.22
C PHE A 129 15.92 -2.23 -13.23
N LEU A 130 14.59 -2.18 -13.04
CA LEU A 130 13.89 -3.08 -12.12
C LEU A 130 14.02 -4.53 -12.58
N ARG A 131 13.93 -4.77 -13.89
CA ARG A 131 14.04 -6.09 -14.49
C ARG A 131 15.40 -6.74 -14.25
N SER A 132 16.47 -5.93 -14.14
CA SER A 132 17.82 -6.41 -13.84
C SER A 132 17.98 -7.06 -12.46
N PHE A 133 17.05 -6.79 -11.53
CA PHE A 133 17.04 -7.42 -10.20
C PHE A 133 16.30 -8.75 -10.18
N PHE A 134 15.61 -9.13 -11.26
CA PHE A 134 15.12 -10.49 -11.38
C PHE A 134 16.26 -11.39 -11.86
N PRO A 135 16.47 -12.53 -11.19
CA PRO A 135 17.42 -13.51 -11.66
C PRO A 135 17.06 -13.99 -13.07
N ARG A 136 18.05 -14.03 -13.96
CA ARG A 136 17.88 -14.57 -15.31
C ARG A 136 17.72 -16.07 -15.20
N GLY A 137 16.69 -16.64 -15.84
CA GLY A 137 16.45 -18.08 -15.81
C GLY A 137 17.65 -18.85 -16.39
N SER A 138 18.51 -19.37 -15.53
CA SER A 138 19.36 -20.52 -15.86
C SER A 138 18.54 -21.76 -15.54
N TYR A 139 17.89 -22.33 -16.53
CA TYR A 139 17.52 -23.73 -16.44
C TYR A 139 18.83 -24.54 -16.53
N ASP A 140 19.46 -24.80 -15.39
CA ASP A 140 20.35 -25.94 -15.30
C ASP A 140 19.45 -27.18 -15.37
N ASN A 141 19.60 -27.97 -16.43
CA ASN A 141 19.04 -29.31 -16.53
C ASN A 141 19.53 -30.12 -15.32
N GLU A 142 18.67 -30.39 -14.34
CA GLU A 142 18.93 -31.47 -13.39
C GLU A 142 18.79 -32.79 -14.14
N GLU A 143 19.90 -33.52 -14.25
CA GLU A 143 19.92 -34.95 -14.49
C GLU A 143 19.19 -35.64 -13.33
N SER A 144 17.86 -35.73 -13.44
CA SER A 144 17.03 -36.61 -12.64
C SER A 144 16.72 -37.84 -13.49
N THR A 145 17.35 -38.93 -13.09
CA THR A 145 17.19 -40.25 -13.66
C THR A 145 15.73 -40.69 -13.56
N GLU A 146 15.26 -41.26 -14.66
CA GLU A 146 13.92 -41.73 -14.95
C GLU A 146 13.33 -42.65 -13.86
N LEU A 147 12.00 -42.57 -13.64
CA LEU A 147 11.07 -43.67 -13.96
C LEU A 147 9.58 -43.30 -13.67
N ASN A 148 8.91 -42.93 -14.76
CA ASN A 148 7.60 -43.38 -15.27
C ASN A 148 6.22 -42.99 -14.64
N SER A 149 5.46 -42.26 -15.49
CA SER A 149 4.05 -42.44 -15.92
C SER A 149 2.93 -42.23 -14.88
N THR A 150 1.84 -41.48 -15.09
CA THR A 150 1.05 -41.20 -16.30
C THR A 150 0.08 -40.03 -16.02
N SER A 151 -0.08 -39.09 -16.96
CA SER A 151 -1.36 -38.50 -17.44
C SER A 151 -1.13 -37.10 -18.03
N MET A 152 -1.75 -36.89 -19.19
CA MET A 152 -1.59 -35.77 -20.09
C MET A 152 -2.42 -34.58 -19.62
N GLU A 153 -1.78 -33.43 -19.40
CA GLU A 153 -2.41 -32.12 -19.62
C GLU A 153 -1.39 -31.22 -20.34
N GLU A 154 -1.80 -30.73 -21.51
CA GLU A 154 -1.04 -29.86 -22.39
C GLU A 154 -0.88 -28.49 -21.73
N HIS A 155 0.33 -28.15 -21.28
CA HIS A 155 0.68 -26.77 -20.94
C HIS A 155 1.40 -26.12 -22.13
N GLU A 156 0.68 -25.21 -22.78
CA GLU A 156 1.16 -24.34 -23.84
C GLU A 156 2.40 -23.53 -23.40
N GLY A 157 3.52 -23.78 -24.06
CA GLY A 157 4.53 -22.78 -24.46
C GLY A 157 5.03 -21.78 -23.42
N GLN A 158 5.79 -22.22 -22.41
CA GLN A 158 6.66 -21.33 -21.66
C GLN A 158 7.86 -20.91 -22.54
N GLN A 159 7.88 -19.69 -23.05
CA GLN A 159 9.04 -19.15 -23.77
C GLN A 159 10.25 -19.04 -22.83
N ALA A 160 11.35 -19.71 -23.20
CA ALA A 160 12.63 -19.65 -22.51
C ALA A 160 13.17 -18.21 -22.48
N GLY A 161 13.28 -17.62 -21.29
CA GLY A 161 13.85 -16.28 -21.04
C GLY A 161 12.87 -15.21 -20.50
N GLY A 162 11.59 -15.55 -20.34
CA GLY A 162 10.57 -14.67 -19.76
C GLY A 162 10.61 -14.58 -18.22
N LEU A 163 10.09 -13.48 -17.68
CA LEU A 163 9.80 -13.36 -16.23
C LEU A 163 8.64 -14.30 -15.87
N SER A 164 8.65 -14.86 -14.65
CA SER A 164 7.47 -15.58 -14.14
C SER A 164 6.27 -14.66 -13.97
N THR A 165 5.07 -15.23 -13.78
CA THR A 165 3.85 -14.46 -13.51
C THR A 165 4.02 -13.54 -12.29
N VAL A 166 4.61 -14.06 -11.22
CA VAL A 166 4.89 -13.30 -9.99
C VAL A 166 5.93 -12.20 -10.22
N GLN A 167 7.00 -12.50 -10.97
CA GLN A 167 8.02 -11.51 -11.30
C GLN A 167 7.47 -10.37 -12.17
N SER A 168 6.64 -10.70 -13.17
CA SER A 168 5.97 -9.70 -14.02
C SER A 168 5.06 -8.78 -13.20
N ARG A 169 4.30 -9.33 -12.25
CA ARG A 169 3.49 -8.54 -11.31
C ARG A 169 4.35 -7.62 -10.44
N LEU A 170 5.45 -8.13 -9.87
CA LEU A 170 6.37 -7.33 -9.07
C LEU A 170 6.96 -6.18 -9.88
N LEU A 171 7.37 -6.44 -11.12
CA LEU A 171 7.87 -5.43 -12.05
C LEU A 171 6.85 -4.32 -12.28
N GLU A 172 5.63 -4.68 -12.67
CA GLU A 172 4.55 -3.72 -12.95
C GLU A 172 4.19 -2.90 -11.70
N ILE A 173 4.13 -3.52 -10.52
CA ILE A 173 3.88 -2.80 -9.26
C ILE A 173 5.01 -1.82 -8.96
N GLY A 174 6.26 -2.19 -9.26
CA GLY A 174 7.41 -1.29 -9.16
C GLY A 174 7.30 -0.08 -10.10
N LEU A 175 6.92 -0.30 -11.36
CA LEU A 175 6.65 0.75 -12.34
C LEU A 175 5.53 1.68 -11.86
N ARG A 176 4.42 1.11 -11.38
CA ARG A 176 3.30 1.88 -10.80
C ARG A 176 3.78 2.76 -9.64
N ARG A 177 4.61 2.24 -8.72
CA ARG A 177 5.19 3.02 -7.60
C ARG A 177 5.98 4.24 -8.12
N LYS A 178 6.85 4.06 -9.11
CA LYS A 178 7.59 5.18 -9.73
C LYS A 178 6.65 6.18 -10.39
N SER A 179 5.68 5.72 -11.15
CA SER A 179 4.70 6.60 -11.82
C SER A 179 3.97 7.51 -10.82
N ARG A 180 3.52 6.96 -9.68
CA ARG A 180 2.90 7.76 -8.60
C ARG A 180 3.83 8.84 -8.08
N PHE A 181 5.09 8.47 -7.84
CA PHE A 181 6.12 9.39 -7.36
C PHE A 181 6.34 10.52 -8.37
N LEU A 182 6.50 10.22 -9.67
CA LEU A 182 6.70 11.24 -10.70
C LEU A 182 5.49 12.18 -10.88
N GLN A 183 4.26 11.65 -10.89
CA GLN A 183 3.05 12.47 -11.01
C GLN A 183 2.96 13.52 -9.90
N GLN A 184 3.36 13.16 -8.69
CA GLN A 184 3.39 14.04 -7.53
C GLN A 184 4.52 15.11 -7.62
N HIS A 185 5.50 14.91 -8.47
CA HIS A 185 6.68 15.76 -8.64
C HIS A 185 6.69 16.60 -9.94
N SER A 186 5.64 16.51 -10.76
CA SER A 186 5.45 17.15 -12.08
C SER A 186 5.64 18.68 -12.19
N ARG A 187 5.94 19.40 -11.11
CA ARG A 187 6.49 20.77 -11.17
C ARG A 187 7.95 20.77 -10.72
N GLY A 188 8.86 20.48 -11.65
CA GLY A 188 10.29 20.79 -11.51
C GLY A 188 11.22 19.65 -11.06
N TRP A 189 10.76 18.40 -11.02
CA TRP A 189 11.67 17.25 -10.86
C TRP A 189 12.16 16.81 -12.23
N GLU A 190 13.47 16.96 -12.50
CA GLU A 190 14.11 16.54 -13.75
C GLU A 190 13.89 15.03 -13.97
N GLU A 191 12.93 14.71 -14.83
CA GLU A 191 12.66 13.38 -15.37
C GLU A 191 13.89 12.75 -16.07
N SER A 192 14.90 13.57 -16.38
CA SER A 192 16.05 13.25 -17.21
C SER A 192 17.33 12.91 -16.44
N ARG A 193 17.31 12.80 -15.09
CA ARG A 193 18.55 12.48 -14.37
C ARG A 193 18.93 11.00 -14.60
N PRO A 194 20.09 10.70 -15.21
CA PRO A 194 20.51 9.33 -15.44
C PRO A 194 20.63 8.56 -14.12
N LEU A 195 20.42 7.24 -14.17
CA LEU A 195 20.71 6.34 -13.05
C LEU A 195 22.11 6.66 -12.49
N PRO A 196 22.25 6.87 -11.16
CA PRO A 196 23.56 7.05 -10.55
C PRO A 196 24.48 5.88 -10.96
N GLN A 197 25.71 6.17 -11.39
CA GLN A 197 26.70 5.14 -11.69
C GLN A 197 26.89 4.27 -10.44
N GLY A 198 26.51 2.98 -10.51
CA GLY A 198 26.54 2.05 -9.38
C GLY A 198 25.21 1.81 -8.65
N ALA A 199 24.08 2.39 -9.10
CA ALA A 199 22.76 2.17 -8.51
C ALA A 199 22.33 0.68 -8.45
N MET A 200 22.85 -0.16 -9.34
CA MET A 200 22.63 -1.61 -9.31
C MET A 200 23.29 -2.30 -8.11
N ALA A 201 24.44 -1.79 -7.65
CA ALA A 201 25.21 -2.36 -6.53
C ALA A 201 24.88 -1.71 -5.18
N ALA A 202 24.24 -0.53 -5.19
CA ALA A 202 23.86 0.17 -3.96
C ALA A 202 22.72 -0.55 -3.23
N VAL A 203 22.87 -0.74 -1.91
CA VAL A 203 21.76 -1.16 -1.05
C VAL A 203 20.75 -0.03 -1.01
N PRO A 204 19.49 -0.24 -1.43
CA PRO A 204 18.49 0.82 -1.39
C PRO A 204 18.28 1.27 0.05
N CYS A 205 18.36 2.56 0.27
CA CYS A 205 18.09 3.18 1.55
C CYS A 205 16.73 3.89 1.53
N TYR A 206 16.19 4.15 2.72
CA TYR A 206 15.04 5.03 2.82
C TYR A 206 15.42 6.44 2.37
N PRO A 207 14.54 7.16 1.65
CA PRO A 207 14.73 8.56 1.37
C PRO A 207 14.97 9.35 2.66
N LYS A 208 15.74 10.44 2.59
CA LYS A 208 15.98 11.27 3.77
C LYS A 208 14.76 12.13 4.08
N PRO A 209 14.42 12.37 5.36
CA PRO A 209 13.42 13.35 5.71
C PRO A 209 13.86 14.74 5.25
N PRO A 210 12.93 15.61 4.84
CA PRO A 210 13.26 16.98 4.48
C PRO A 210 13.76 17.76 5.71
N LYS A 211 14.55 18.81 5.46
CA LYS A 211 14.90 19.78 6.51
C LYS A 211 13.66 20.61 6.83
N ILE A 212 13.26 20.61 8.10
CA ILE A 212 12.09 21.36 8.57
C ILE A 212 12.56 22.69 9.17
N GLU A 213 11.90 23.78 8.77
CA GLU A 213 12.13 25.10 9.34
C GLU A 213 11.64 25.18 10.79
N ALA A 214 12.35 25.94 11.62
CA ALA A 214 12.00 26.10 13.03
C ALA A 214 10.65 26.84 13.17
N GLY A 215 9.76 26.31 14.03
CA GLY A 215 8.47 26.92 14.34
C GLY A 215 7.27 26.35 13.56
N LEU A 216 7.50 25.44 12.61
CA LEU A 216 6.41 24.71 11.95
C LEU A 216 5.90 23.54 12.81
N THR A 217 4.60 23.29 12.76
CA THR A 217 3.94 22.13 13.40
C THR A 217 3.67 21.01 12.40
N THR A 218 3.53 21.36 11.12
CA THR A 218 3.30 20.44 10.00
C THR A 218 4.26 20.73 8.84
N PHE A 219 4.43 19.76 7.94
CA PHE A 219 5.18 19.93 6.70
C PHE A 219 4.56 19.09 5.59
N LYS A 220 4.81 19.46 4.34
CA LYS A 220 4.40 18.68 3.17
C LYS A 220 5.51 17.70 2.80
N CYS A 221 5.22 16.39 2.86
CA CYS A 221 6.17 15.36 2.46
C CYS A 221 6.56 15.57 0.99
N PRO A 222 7.86 15.64 0.66
CA PRO A 222 8.26 15.84 -0.73
C PRO A 222 7.85 14.65 -1.58
N TYR A 223 7.93 13.42 -1.04
CA TYR A 223 7.68 12.19 -1.76
C TYR A 223 6.21 11.94 -2.05
N CYS A 224 5.37 11.88 -1.00
CA CYS A 224 3.95 11.53 -1.15
C CYS A 224 3.02 12.75 -1.23
N ARG A 225 3.54 13.98 -1.08
CA ARG A 225 2.80 15.27 -1.03
C ARG A 225 1.76 15.41 0.07
N GLU A 226 1.76 14.51 1.05
CA GLU A 226 0.88 14.60 2.20
C GLU A 226 1.37 15.59 3.25
N THR A 227 0.45 16.28 3.91
CA THR A 227 0.74 17.10 5.08
C THR A 227 0.89 16.19 6.31
N LEU A 228 2.06 16.22 6.93
CA LEU A 228 2.43 15.38 8.08
C LEU A 228 2.86 16.24 9.27
N PRO A 229 2.73 15.75 10.52
CA PRO A 229 3.30 16.42 11.69
C PRO A 229 4.83 16.44 11.60
N VAL A 230 5.46 17.53 12.06
CA VAL A 230 6.94 17.67 12.05
C VAL A 230 7.65 16.54 12.78
N GLU A 231 7.01 15.95 13.79
CA GLU A 231 7.49 14.75 14.49
C GLU A 231 7.83 13.57 13.57
N VAL A 232 7.15 13.46 12.42
CA VAL A 232 7.40 12.41 11.44
C VAL A 232 8.74 12.61 10.74
N ALA A 233 9.16 13.85 10.47
CA ALA A 233 10.46 14.15 9.86
C ALA A 233 11.61 14.13 10.86
N THR A 234 11.35 14.43 12.14
CA THR A 234 12.40 14.48 13.19
C THR A 234 12.65 13.14 13.85
N ASN A 235 11.72 12.18 13.75
CA ASN A 235 11.89 10.82 14.26
C ASN A 235 12.13 9.84 13.10
N ALA A 236 13.33 9.25 13.07
CA ALA A 236 13.73 8.32 12.01
C ALA A 236 12.81 7.09 11.89
N THR A 237 12.25 6.59 12.99
CA THR A 237 11.31 5.46 12.98
C THR A 237 9.98 5.87 12.35
N LYS A 238 9.39 6.98 12.80
CA LYS A 238 8.14 7.51 12.22
C LYS A 238 8.29 7.83 10.73
N TRP A 239 9.45 8.35 10.32
CA TRP A 239 9.74 8.60 8.91
C TRP A 239 9.76 7.30 8.08
N LYS A 240 10.44 6.26 8.58
CA LYS A 240 10.47 4.95 7.90
C LYS A 240 9.10 4.31 7.83
N GLU A 241 8.31 4.39 8.90
CA GLU A 241 6.92 3.93 8.91
C GLU A 241 6.10 4.65 7.85
N HIS A 242 6.15 5.99 7.80
CA HIS A 242 5.46 6.79 6.80
C HIS A 242 5.84 6.40 5.36
N VAL A 243 7.14 6.29 5.08
CA VAL A 243 7.62 5.89 3.75
C VAL A 243 7.14 4.47 3.41
N THR A 244 7.16 3.54 4.36
CA THR A 244 6.68 2.17 4.16
C THR A 244 5.18 2.13 3.87
N GLU A 245 4.40 2.94 4.59
CA GLU A 245 2.95 3.06 4.41
C GLU A 245 2.58 3.57 3.01
N ASP A 246 3.34 4.53 2.48
CA ASP A 246 3.15 5.05 1.12
C ASP A 246 3.66 4.08 0.04
N LEU A 247 4.79 3.44 0.31
CA LEU A 247 5.43 2.49 -0.60
C LEU A 247 4.62 1.20 -0.79
N ARG A 248 3.98 0.73 0.29
CA ARG A 248 3.25 -0.54 0.38
C ARG A 248 4.03 -1.70 -0.24
N PRO A 249 5.12 -2.15 0.41
CA PRO A 249 6.10 -3.03 -0.20
C PRO A 249 5.56 -4.43 -0.53
N TYR A 250 4.58 -4.92 0.22
CA TYR A 250 4.16 -6.32 0.17
C TYR A 250 3.03 -6.54 -0.84
N VAL A 251 3.07 -7.65 -1.56
CA VAL A 251 2.10 -8.04 -2.60
C VAL A 251 1.83 -9.53 -2.50
N CYS A 252 0.65 -9.99 -2.94
CA CYS A 252 0.36 -11.42 -2.95
C CYS A 252 1.22 -12.15 -3.99
N LEU A 253 1.85 -13.25 -3.58
CA LEU A 253 2.73 -14.06 -4.45
C LEU A 253 2.04 -15.33 -4.96
N HIS A 254 0.80 -15.60 -4.57
CA HIS A 254 0.01 -16.69 -5.15
C HIS A 254 -0.38 -16.36 -6.60
N GLU A 255 -0.04 -17.24 -7.53
CA GLU A 255 -0.29 -17.04 -8.96
C GLU A 255 -1.79 -16.92 -9.28
N ASP A 256 -2.66 -17.59 -8.54
CA ASP A 256 -4.12 -17.59 -8.70
C ASP A 256 -4.84 -16.48 -7.92
N CYS A 257 -4.10 -15.52 -7.32
CA CYS A 257 -4.71 -14.42 -6.58
C CYS A 257 -5.67 -13.60 -7.46
N LYS A 258 -6.90 -13.40 -6.99
CA LYS A 258 -7.95 -12.61 -7.68
C LYS A 258 -7.67 -11.11 -7.69
N THR A 259 -6.81 -10.64 -6.78
CA THR A 259 -6.46 -9.22 -6.63
C THR A 259 -4.93 -9.04 -6.61
N PRO A 260 -4.22 -9.42 -7.69
CA PRO A 260 -2.76 -9.57 -7.68
C PRO A 260 -1.99 -8.24 -7.58
N PHE A 261 -2.64 -7.12 -7.88
CA PHE A 261 -2.06 -5.77 -7.83
C PHE A 261 -2.34 -5.01 -6.54
N VAL A 262 -3.07 -5.61 -5.59
CA VAL A 262 -3.27 -5.00 -4.27
C VAL A 262 -1.94 -5.06 -3.50
N THR A 263 -1.56 -3.91 -2.95
CA THR A 263 -0.32 -3.71 -2.20
C THR A 263 -0.63 -3.44 -0.72
N TYR A 264 0.23 -3.93 0.16
CA TYR A 264 0.04 -3.88 1.61
C TYR A 264 1.20 -3.14 2.29
N ALA A 265 0.87 -2.31 3.28
CA ALA A 265 1.84 -1.54 4.05
C ALA A 265 2.57 -2.39 5.10
N SER A 266 1.87 -3.39 5.66
CA SER A 266 2.42 -4.27 6.70
C SER A 266 2.32 -5.75 6.32
N GLN A 267 3.18 -6.56 6.91
CA GLN A 267 3.07 -8.02 6.81
C GLN A 267 1.76 -8.53 7.43
N TYR A 268 1.22 -7.83 8.44
CA TYR A 268 -0.04 -8.17 9.08
C TYR A 268 -1.23 -8.05 8.10
N ASP A 269 -1.31 -6.94 7.37
CA ASP A 269 -2.37 -6.73 6.37
C ASP A 269 -2.29 -7.79 5.27
N TRP A 270 -1.07 -8.11 4.82
CA TRP A 270 -0.86 -9.17 3.84
C TRP A 270 -1.26 -10.55 4.36
N LYS A 271 -0.92 -10.88 5.62
CA LYS A 271 -1.33 -12.16 6.25
C LYS A 271 -2.86 -12.24 6.39
N THR A 272 -3.50 -11.12 6.71
CA THR A 272 -4.97 -11.02 6.79
C THR A 272 -5.63 -11.25 5.42
N HIS A 273 -5.03 -10.70 4.35
CA HIS A 273 -5.48 -10.99 2.98
C HIS A 273 -5.39 -12.48 2.66
N LEU A 274 -4.28 -13.15 3.01
CA LEU A 274 -4.16 -14.59 2.78
C LEU A 274 -5.25 -15.38 3.52
N GLU A 275 -5.54 -15.04 4.77
CA GLU A 275 -6.57 -15.73 5.56
C GLU A 275 -7.98 -15.54 4.99
N ARG A 276 -8.26 -14.37 4.41
CA ARG A 276 -9.58 -14.02 3.90
C ARG A 276 -9.82 -14.52 2.48
N ASP A 277 -8.82 -14.38 1.62
CA ASP A 277 -9.00 -14.44 0.16
C ASP A 277 -8.40 -15.71 -0.46
N HIS A 278 -7.53 -16.41 0.26
CA HIS A 278 -6.95 -17.68 -0.17
C HIS A 278 -7.49 -18.85 0.66
N ALA A 279 -7.75 -19.97 0.00
CA ALA A 279 -8.20 -21.19 0.67
C ALA A 279 -7.13 -21.68 1.65
N ALA A 280 -7.57 -22.19 2.80
CA ALA A 280 -6.67 -22.81 3.76
C ALA A 280 -5.90 -23.95 3.10
N ARG A 281 -4.60 -23.98 3.33
CA ARG A 281 -3.75 -25.11 2.95
C ARG A 281 -3.46 -25.94 4.19
N HIS A 282 -3.18 -27.22 3.98
CA HIS A 282 -3.10 -28.17 5.06
C HIS A 282 -1.81 -28.99 5.02
N MET A 283 -1.20 -29.23 6.18
CA MET A 283 -0.15 -30.22 6.37
C MET A 283 -0.56 -31.22 7.44
N CYS A 284 -0.09 -32.45 7.30
CA CYS A 284 -0.32 -33.45 8.32
C CYS A 284 0.41 -33.07 9.62
N PRO A 285 -0.28 -32.90 10.77
CA PRO A 285 0.37 -32.55 12.03
C PRO A 285 1.11 -33.74 12.67
N MET A 286 0.92 -34.96 12.15
CA MET A 286 1.54 -36.19 12.64
C MET A 286 2.85 -36.53 11.90
N CYS A 287 3.12 -35.84 10.79
CA CYS A 287 4.36 -35.98 10.05
C CYS A 287 5.32 -34.83 10.35
N GLN A 288 6.54 -35.16 10.77
CA GLN A 288 7.56 -34.16 11.04
C GLN A 288 8.23 -33.65 9.74
N ASP A 289 8.32 -34.50 8.69
CA ASP A 289 9.07 -34.21 7.46
C ASP A 289 8.35 -34.59 6.15
N CYS A 290 7.03 -34.82 6.17
CA CYS A 290 6.29 -35.23 4.96
C CYS A 290 6.34 -34.16 3.84
N GLY A 291 6.60 -32.89 4.19
CA GLY A 291 6.79 -31.79 3.22
C GLY A 291 5.61 -31.55 2.27
N THR A 292 4.49 -32.23 2.48
CA THR A 292 3.37 -32.24 1.56
C THR A 292 2.31 -31.26 2.03
N VAL A 293 2.03 -30.27 1.20
CA VAL A 293 0.94 -29.31 1.40
C VAL A 293 -0.25 -29.72 0.56
N TYR A 294 -1.36 -29.95 1.24
CA TYR A 294 -2.63 -30.31 0.64
C TYR A 294 -3.48 -29.05 0.44
N THR A 295 -3.92 -28.82 -0.79
CA THR A 295 -4.85 -27.74 -1.15
C THR A 295 -6.31 -28.16 -1.04
N LYS A 296 -6.56 -29.49 -0.99
CA LYS A 296 -7.88 -30.10 -0.84
C LYS A 296 -7.89 -31.01 0.38
N MET A 297 -9.08 -31.22 0.92
CA MET A 297 -9.28 -32.10 2.07
C MET A 297 -9.06 -33.58 1.72
N THR A 298 -9.54 -34.02 0.56
CA THR A 298 -9.58 -35.46 0.22
C THR A 298 -8.20 -36.13 0.28
N PRO A 299 -7.12 -35.56 -0.30
CA PRO A 299 -5.82 -36.23 -0.27
C PRO A 299 -5.19 -36.22 1.13
N LEU A 300 -5.49 -35.21 1.97
CA LEU A 300 -5.07 -35.23 3.37
C LEU A 300 -5.80 -36.34 4.15
N LEU A 301 -7.10 -36.52 3.94
CA LEU A 301 -7.85 -37.59 4.60
C LEU A 301 -7.35 -38.97 4.18
N ASP A 302 -7.03 -39.15 2.91
CA ASP A 302 -6.48 -40.41 2.42
C ASP A 302 -5.10 -40.66 3.02
N HIS A 303 -4.21 -39.65 3.06
CA HIS A 303 -2.94 -39.73 3.77
C HIS A 303 -3.11 -40.10 5.25
N LEU A 304 -4.00 -39.43 5.98
CA LEU A 304 -4.29 -39.73 7.39
C LEU A 304 -4.80 -41.17 7.59
N ARG A 305 -5.60 -41.69 6.64
CA ARG A 305 -6.13 -43.06 6.68
C ARG A 305 -5.07 -44.10 6.39
N PHE A 306 -4.28 -43.91 5.34
CA PHE A 306 -3.33 -44.91 4.86
C PHE A 306 -2.01 -44.91 5.63
N ASP A 307 -1.49 -43.74 5.99
CA ASP A 307 -0.17 -43.61 6.61
C ASP A 307 -0.23 -43.55 8.16
N HIS A 308 -1.39 -43.16 8.71
CA HIS A 308 -1.57 -43.03 10.17
C HIS A 308 -2.73 -43.86 10.74
N GLY A 309 -3.52 -44.55 9.91
CA GLY A 309 -4.65 -45.37 10.37
C GLY A 309 -5.81 -44.57 10.98
N VAL A 310 -5.86 -43.25 10.75
CA VAL A 310 -6.88 -42.38 11.34
C VAL A 310 -8.20 -42.53 10.57
N THR A 311 -9.18 -43.17 11.20
CA THR A 311 -10.51 -43.44 10.61
C THR A 311 -11.68 -42.87 11.43
N CYS A 312 -11.42 -42.41 12.67
CA CYS A 312 -12.44 -41.86 13.55
C CYS A 312 -12.82 -40.42 13.16
N ALA A 313 -14.09 -40.18 12.83
CA ALA A 313 -14.60 -38.89 12.37
C ALA A 313 -14.33 -37.74 13.36
N ASN A 314 -14.52 -37.95 14.66
CA ASN A 314 -14.29 -36.93 15.68
C ASN A 314 -12.81 -36.51 15.79
N LEU A 315 -11.89 -37.40 15.47
CA LEU A 315 -10.45 -37.12 15.47
C LEU A 315 -10.04 -36.35 14.20
N ILE A 316 -10.70 -36.63 13.07
CA ILE A 316 -10.48 -35.95 11.79
C ILE A 316 -10.80 -34.45 11.90
N ASP A 317 -11.90 -34.06 12.54
CA ASP A 317 -12.27 -32.65 12.69
C ASP A 317 -11.23 -31.87 13.52
N GLY A 318 -10.74 -32.48 14.61
CA GLY A 318 -9.67 -31.91 15.42
C GLY A 318 -8.38 -31.75 14.62
N ILE A 319 -7.92 -32.83 13.97
CA ILE A 319 -6.72 -32.81 13.12
C ILE A 319 -6.83 -31.76 12.02
N PHE A 320 -8.01 -31.62 11.41
CA PHE A 320 -8.24 -30.63 10.37
C PHE A 320 -7.99 -29.20 10.87
N GLN A 321 -8.46 -28.88 12.08
CA GLN A 321 -8.22 -27.56 12.66
C GLN A 321 -6.72 -27.28 12.87
N TYR A 322 -5.95 -28.27 13.33
CA TYR A 322 -4.51 -28.15 13.57
C TYR A 322 -3.65 -28.30 12.31
N SER A 323 -4.21 -28.83 11.22
CA SER A 323 -3.51 -29.02 9.94
C SER A 323 -3.33 -27.72 9.15
N LYS A 324 -4.07 -26.65 9.49
CA LYS A 324 -4.06 -25.39 8.73
C LYS A 324 -2.68 -24.74 8.77
N VAL A 325 -2.15 -24.45 7.59
CA VAL A 325 -0.86 -23.79 7.42
C VAL A 325 -1.00 -22.59 6.51
N LYS A 326 -0.21 -21.56 6.80
CA LYS A 326 -0.10 -20.37 5.97
C LYS A 326 1.06 -20.59 5.01
N THR A 327 0.82 -20.37 3.72
CA THR A 327 1.84 -20.51 2.68
C THR A 327 2.05 -19.20 1.95
N ILE A 328 3.31 -18.88 1.66
CA ILE A 328 3.67 -17.70 0.89
C ILE A 328 3.29 -17.79 -0.60
N GLY A 329 3.07 -19.00 -1.12
CA GLY A 329 2.61 -19.23 -2.50
C GLY A 329 3.74 -19.38 -3.53
N VAL A 330 5.00 -19.37 -3.09
CA VAL A 330 6.18 -19.59 -3.92
C VAL A 330 7.17 -20.50 -3.19
N ARG A 331 7.86 -21.41 -3.91
CA ARG A 331 8.92 -22.27 -3.35
C ARG A 331 10.33 -21.70 -3.53
N GLN A 332 10.43 -20.64 -4.30
CA GLN A 332 11.66 -19.94 -4.60
C GLN A 332 11.39 -18.45 -4.57
N CYS A 333 12.30 -17.68 -3.97
CA CYS A 333 12.17 -16.24 -3.89
C CYS A 333 12.23 -15.65 -5.31
N PRO A 334 11.18 -14.92 -5.77
CA PRO A 334 11.11 -14.40 -7.13
C PRO A 334 12.18 -13.33 -7.42
N LEU A 335 12.83 -12.80 -6.39
CA LEU A 335 13.77 -11.67 -6.47
C LEU A 335 15.24 -12.09 -6.34
N CYS A 336 15.56 -13.25 -5.77
CA CYS A 336 16.96 -13.68 -5.55
C CYS A 336 17.20 -15.19 -5.68
N HIS A 337 16.17 -15.96 -6.05
CA HIS A 337 16.23 -17.41 -6.27
C HIS A 337 16.60 -18.30 -5.07
N VAL A 338 16.65 -17.77 -3.84
CA VAL A 338 16.72 -18.60 -2.64
C VAL A 338 15.51 -19.51 -2.57
N SER A 339 15.72 -20.82 -2.47
CA SER A 339 14.64 -21.81 -2.31
C SER A 339 14.26 -22.00 -0.86
N GLY A 340 13.00 -22.31 -0.61
CA GLY A 340 12.51 -22.61 0.73
C GLY A 340 11.11 -23.18 0.73
N ASN A 341 10.74 -23.76 1.86
CA ASN A 341 9.41 -24.32 2.03
C ASN A 341 8.38 -23.19 2.16
N GLU A 342 7.25 -23.33 1.46
CA GLU A 342 6.22 -22.27 1.38
C GLU A 342 5.63 -21.88 2.74
N TRP A 343 5.71 -22.75 3.74
CA TRP A 343 5.20 -22.58 5.10
C TRP A 343 6.29 -22.23 6.13
N ASP A 344 7.56 -22.18 5.72
CA ASP A 344 8.65 -21.84 6.63
C ASP A 344 8.66 -20.33 6.92
N ALA A 345 8.70 -19.98 8.20
CA ALA A 345 8.69 -18.59 8.64
C ALA A 345 9.96 -17.85 8.21
N ARG A 346 11.13 -18.51 8.25
CA ARG A 346 12.40 -17.88 7.86
C ARG A 346 12.44 -17.59 6.37
N PHE A 347 11.96 -18.52 5.55
CA PHE A 347 11.79 -18.29 4.12
C PHE A 347 10.79 -17.17 3.84
N THR A 348 9.66 -17.14 4.56
CA THR A 348 8.65 -16.08 4.45
C THR A 348 9.24 -14.70 4.77
N ASP A 349 9.98 -14.59 5.88
CA ASP A 349 10.64 -13.34 6.29
C ASP A 349 11.69 -12.88 5.28
N HIS A 350 12.48 -13.81 4.75
CA HIS A 350 13.43 -13.53 3.66
C HIS A 350 12.75 -12.92 2.43
N VAL A 351 11.64 -13.50 1.99
CA VAL A 351 10.91 -12.99 0.82
C VAL A 351 10.29 -11.62 1.11
N PHE A 352 9.82 -11.38 2.34
CA PHE A 352 9.35 -10.06 2.76
C PHE A 352 10.46 -9.00 2.68
N ASP A 353 11.66 -9.32 3.15
CA ASP A 353 12.83 -8.42 3.08
C ASP A 353 13.22 -8.14 1.63
N CYS A 354 13.21 -9.15 0.76
CA CYS A 354 13.45 -8.97 -0.67
C CYS A 354 12.38 -8.06 -1.31
N MET A 355 11.09 -8.27 -1.05
CA MET A 355 10.00 -7.43 -1.57
C MET A 355 10.14 -5.98 -1.10
N HIS A 356 10.47 -5.78 0.18
CA HIS A 356 10.67 -4.45 0.75
C HIS A 356 11.85 -3.73 0.09
N THR A 357 12.97 -4.43 -0.05
CA THR A 357 14.18 -3.91 -0.71
C THR A 357 13.90 -3.58 -2.18
N PHE A 358 13.18 -4.46 -2.90
CA PHE A 358 12.79 -4.22 -4.29
C PHE A 358 11.86 -3.01 -4.42
N ALA A 359 10.89 -2.86 -3.51
CA ALA A 359 10.01 -1.71 -3.48
C ALA A 359 10.77 -0.38 -3.32
N LEU A 360 11.77 -0.33 -2.43
CA LEU A 360 12.61 0.86 -2.27
C LEU A 360 13.38 1.23 -3.55
N ARG A 361 13.75 0.24 -4.38
CA ARG A 361 14.39 0.50 -5.68
C ARG A 361 13.48 1.21 -6.68
N SER A 362 12.17 1.09 -6.51
CA SER A 362 11.20 1.88 -7.28
C SER A 362 11.25 3.38 -6.96
N LEU A 363 11.83 3.77 -5.83
CA LEU A 363 12.00 5.18 -5.40
C LEU A 363 13.38 5.77 -5.75
N LEU A 364 14.37 4.96 -6.14
CA LEU A 364 15.77 5.36 -6.31
C LEU A 364 16.01 6.21 -7.58
N TRP A 365 15.43 7.40 -7.63
CA TRP A 365 15.81 8.52 -8.51
C TRP A 365 15.98 9.82 -7.70
N ALA A 366 15.95 9.74 -6.36
CA ALA A 366 16.09 10.87 -5.44
C ALA A 366 17.37 10.76 -4.62
N ASP A 367 18.38 11.53 -5.04
CA ASP A 367 19.45 12.01 -4.14
C ASP A 367 19.05 13.35 -3.51
#